data_AF-A0A7C5BFP0-F1
#
_entry.id   AF-A0A7C5BFP0-F1
#
_cell.length_a   1.000
_cell.length_b   1.000
_cell.length_c   1.000
_cell.angle_alpha   90.00
_cell.angle_beta   90.00
_cell.angle_gamma   90.00
#
_symmetry.space_group_name_H-M   'P 1'
#
loop_
_entity.id
_entity.type
_entity.pdbx_description
1 polymer ?
#
loop_
_entity_poly.entity_id
_entity_poly.type
_entity_poly.pdbx_seq_one_letter_code
_entity_poly.pdbx_strand_id
1 'polypeptide(L)'
;MDIFYIQIEQMKTPAVNILKQDALSIGAELAVPAGVILCEREYYDCLLIGTKRQLEKLAKKELAQPFGLKTLGAKLKEILSEKEFDTKIMGVINANSDSFYSGSRFAGKEAVAQIEQMIVDGADIIDIGGVSSRPGSETVPWQEELARVKDIIDICKEHRLYEKAVFSLDSYSPEVIEYALESGFTFINDITGARDS
;
A
#
# COMPACT_ATOMS: atom_id res chain seq x y z
N MET A 1 11.86 -16.80 -0.50
CA MET A 1 13.02 -16.08 0.07
C MET A 1 13.21 -14.88 -0.82
N ASP A 2 12.85 -13.70 -0.34
CA ASP A 2 12.87 -12.50 -1.17
C ASP A 2 14.31 -12.08 -1.44
N ILE A 3 14.60 -11.81 -2.71
CA ILE A 3 15.90 -11.34 -3.18
C ILE A 3 15.75 -9.85 -3.48
N PHE A 4 16.61 -9.05 -2.87
CA PHE A 4 16.68 -7.61 -3.09
C PHE A 4 17.70 -7.32 -4.20
N TYR A 5 17.37 -6.34 -5.02
CA TYR A 5 18.23 -5.77 -6.07
C TYR A 5 18.36 -4.28 -5.78
N ILE A 6 19.54 -3.86 -5.32
CA ILE A 6 19.80 -2.48 -4.89
C ILE A 6 20.84 -1.87 -5.82
N GLN A 7 20.42 -0.91 -6.63
CA GLN A 7 21.33 -0.09 -7.41
C GLN A 7 22.02 0.92 -6.50
N ILE A 8 23.33 1.01 -6.62
CA ILE A 8 24.15 1.99 -5.90
C ILE A 8 24.95 2.77 -6.91
N GLU A 9 24.70 4.08 -6.96
CA GLU A 9 25.28 4.97 -7.94
C GLU A 9 26.48 5.73 -7.39
N GLN A 10 27.40 6.09 -8.27
CA GLN A 10 28.54 6.98 -8.01
C GLN A 10 29.36 6.55 -6.78
N MET A 11 29.64 5.25 -6.67
CA MET A 11 30.46 4.71 -5.60
C MET A 11 31.94 4.79 -5.95
N LYS A 12 32.76 5.28 -5.01
CA LYS A 12 34.22 5.33 -5.20
C LYS A 12 34.80 3.93 -5.45
N THR A 13 35.70 3.80 -6.40
CA THR A 13 36.29 2.50 -6.78
C THR A 13 36.88 1.69 -5.63
N PRO A 14 37.60 2.28 -4.64
CA PRO A 14 38.02 1.54 -3.45
C PRO A 14 36.85 0.98 -2.63
N ALA A 15 35.75 1.73 -2.51
CA ALA A 15 34.54 1.28 -1.81
C ALA A 15 33.88 0.12 -2.56
N VAL A 16 33.80 0.17 -3.89
CA VAL A 16 33.24 -0.92 -4.72
C VAL A 16 34.03 -2.22 -4.51
N ASN A 17 35.37 -2.15 -4.50
CA ASN A 17 36.22 -3.32 -4.27
C ASN A 17 36.05 -3.92 -2.87
N ILE A 18 35.96 -3.08 -1.83
CA ILE A 18 35.69 -3.54 -0.44
C ILE A 18 34.30 -4.18 -0.37
N LEU A 19 33.27 -3.49 -0.87
CA LEU A 19 31.89 -3.97 -0.84
C LEU A 19 31.73 -5.28 -1.61
N LYS A 20 32.42 -5.44 -2.74
CA LYS A 20 32.43 -6.70 -3.51
C LYS A 20 32.95 -7.86 -2.67
N GLN A 21 34.07 -7.67 -1.98
CA GLN A 21 34.65 -8.70 -1.12
C GLN A 21 33.76 -9.01 0.09
N ASP A 22 33.21 -7.97 0.72
CA ASP A 22 32.34 -8.12 1.88
C ASP A 22 31.01 -8.80 1.51
N ALA A 23 30.41 -8.48 0.36
CA ALA A 23 29.22 -9.16 -0.18
C ALA A 23 29.49 -10.64 -0.44
N LEU A 24 30.58 -10.97 -1.14
CA LEU A 24 30.95 -12.37 -1.43
C LEU A 24 31.19 -13.18 -0.14
N SER A 25 31.80 -12.56 0.89
CA SER A 25 32.10 -13.22 2.16
C SER A 25 30.86 -13.74 2.92
N ILE A 26 29.68 -13.23 2.58
CA ILE A 26 28.39 -13.61 3.20
C ILE A 26 27.43 -14.29 2.21
N GLY A 27 27.90 -14.58 0.99
CA GLY A 27 27.11 -15.19 -0.08
C GLY A 27 26.14 -14.25 -0.80
N ALA A 28 26.29 -12.93 -0.63
CA ALA A 28 25.65 -11.93 -1.49
C ALA A 28 26.52 -11.69 -2.73
N GLU A 29 25.98 -10.96 -3.72
CA GLU A 29 26.69 -10.61 -4.94
C GLU A 29 26.64 -9.11 -5.19
N LEU A 30 27.76 -8.53 -5.57
CA LEU A 30 27.81 -7.16 -6.10
C LEU A 30 28.22 -7.23 -7.57
N ALA A 31 27.29 -6.99 -8.49
CA ALA A 31 27.62 -6.90 -9.91
C ALA A 31 28.30 -5.55 -10.17
N VAL A 32 29.49 -5.60 -10.78
CA VAL A 32 30.36 -4.45 -10.99
C VAL A 32 30.86 -4.43 -12.44
N PRO A 33 31.07 -3.24 -13.05
CA PRO A 33 31.71 -3.13 -14.36
C PRO A 33 33.14 -3.66 -14.35
N ALA A 34 33.61 -4.25 -15.46
CA ALA A 34 34.93 -4.89 -15.56
C ALA A 34 36.11 -3.97 -15.19
N GLY A 35 36.00 -2.66 -15.46
CA GLY A 35 37.05 -1.68 -15.16
C GLY A 35 37.31 -1.43 -13.67
N VAL A 36 36.45 -1.90 -12.77
CA VAL A 36 36.58 -1.70 -11.30
C VAL A 36 37.86 -2.32 -10.77
N ILE A 37 38.22 -3.53 -11.22
CA ILE A 37 39.42 -4.24 -10.76
C ILE A 37 40.71 -3.57 -11.27
N LEU A 38 40.61 -2.87 -12.39
CA LEU A 38 41.71 -2.14 -13.03
C LEU A 38 41.78 -0.67 -12.56
N CYS A 39 40.85 -0.23 -11.72
CA CYS A 39 40.74 1.15 -11.25
C CYS A 39 40.71 2.19 -12.39
N GLU A 40 40.04 1.88 -13.51
CA GLU A 40 40.02 2.77 -14.70
C GLU A 40 39.27 4.09 -14.48
N ARG A 41 38.32 4.12 -13.55
CA ARG A 41 37.53 5.29 -13.19
C ARG A 41 37.54 5.49 -11.67
N GLU A 42 37.28 6.72 -11.23
CA GLU A 42 37.18 7.04 -9.80
C GLU A 42 35.86 6.55 -9.19
N TYR A 43 34.80 6.49 -10.00
CA TYR A 43 33.45 6.16 -9.58
C TYR A 43 32.79 5.15 -10.50
N TYR A 44 31.95 4.27 -9.92
CA TYR A 44 31.15 3.30 -10.64
C TYR A 44 29.75 3.17 -10.04
N ASP A 45 28.81 2.82 -10.90
CA ASP A 45 27.50 2.32 -10.50
C ASP A 45 27.56 0.80 -10.40
N CYS A 46 26.88 0.23 -9.42
CA CYS A 46 26.88 -1.21 -9.15
C CYS A 46 25.51 -1.71 -8.70
N LEU A 47 25.28 -3.01 -8.85
CA LEU A 47 24.04 -3.65 -8.45
C LEU A 47 24.32 -4.68 -7.34
N LEU A 48 23.85 -4.39 -6.14
CA LEU A 48 23.95 -5.27 -4.99
C LEU A 48 22.74 -6.21 -4.96
N ILE A 49 23.01 -7.52 -4.88
CA ILE A 49 22.02 -8.58 -4.95
C ILE A 49 22.19 -9.45 -3.72
N GLY A 50 21.12 -9.64 -2.97
CA GLY A 50 21.15 -10.47 -1.77
C GLY A 50 19.82 -10.62 -1.09
N THR A 51 19.73 -11.59 -0.20
CA THR A 51 18.57 -11.81 0.66
C THR A 51 18.60 -10.85 1.85
N LYS A 52 17.45 -10.58 2.48
CA LYS A 52 17.36 -9.69 3.66
C LYS A 52 18.45 -9.99 4.70
N ARG A 53 18.57 -11.26 5.09
CA ARG A 53 19.57 -11.74 6.08
C ARG A 53 21.01 -11.46 5.65
N GLN A 54 21.32 -11.57 4.37
CA GLN A 54 22.66 -11.26 3.85
C GLN A 54 22.89 -9.75 3.90
N LEU A 55 21.95 -8.96 3.39
CA LEU A 55 22.09 -7.50 3.38
C LEU A 55 22.14 -6.90 4.80
N GLU A 56 21.44 -7.48 5.78
CA GLU A 56 21.56 -7.10 7.19
C GLU A 56 22.97 -7.36 7.76
N LYS A 57 23.58 -8.49 7.39
CA LYS A 57 24.97 -8.80 7.76
C LYS A 57 25.94 -7.84 7.07
N LEU A 58 25.74 -7.58 5.78
CA LEU A 58 26.56 -6.65 5.01
C LEU A 58 26.49 -5.24 5.63
N ALA A 59 25.28 -4.75 5.89
CA ALA A 59 25.05 -3.45 6.49
C ALA A 59 25.79 -3.28 7.82
N LYS A 60 25.88 -4.34 8.65
CA LYS A 60 26.68 -4.31 9.89
C LYS A 60 28.19 -4.19 9.63
N LYS A 61 28.71 -4.87 8.59
CA LYS A 61 30.13 -4.78 8.19
C LYS A 61 30.47 -3.39 7.65
N GLU A 62 29.65 -2.88 6.74
CA GLU A 62 29.89 -1.60 6.06
C GLU A 62 29.92 -0.39 7.01
N LEU A 63 29.25 -0.48 8.17
CA LEU A 63 29.30 0.58 9.20
C LEU A 63 30.71 0.88 9.73
N ALA A 64 31.63 -0.08 9.66
CA ALA A 64 33.03 0.09 10.06
C ALA A 64 33.96 0.43 8.89
N GLN A 65 33.46 0.41 7.64
CA GLN A 65 34.28 0.55 6.44
C GLN A 65 34.46 2.02 6.02
N PRO A 66 35.62 2.39 5.43
CA PRO A 66 35.93 3.73 4.95
C PRO A 66 35.23 4.08 3.63
N PHE A 67 35.62 5.19 3.00
CA PHE A 67 35.21 5.59 1.65
C PHE A 67 33.69 5.77 1.43
N GLY A 68 32.95 6.10 2.49
CA GLY A 68 31.50 6.33 2.43
C GLY A 68 30.65 5.07 2.62
N LEU A 69 31.26 3.90 2.78
CA LEU A 69 30.54 2.65 3.02
C LEU A 69 29.76 2.66 4.34
N LYS A 70 30.23 3.39 5.35
CA LYS A 70 29.43 3.64 6.57
C LYS A 70 28.04 4.21 6.27
N THR A 71 27.94 5.13 5.32
CA THR A 71 26.66 5.72 4.91
C THR A 71 25.80 4.71 4.16
N LEU A 72 26.41 3.89 3.30
CA LEU A 72 25.72 2.78 2.64
C LEU A 72 25.17 1.79 3.67
N GLY A 73 25.96 1.38 4.67
CA GLY A 73 25.52 0.48 5.73
C GLY A 73 24.32 1.01 6.51
N ALA A 74 24.29 2.33 6.80
CA ALA A 74 23.13 2.97 7.41
C ALA A 74 21.89 2.94 6.49
N LYS A 75 22.04 3.28 5.20
CA LYS A 75 20.94 3.23 4.22
C LYS A 75 20.41 1.82 4.00
N LEU A 76 21.28 0.81 3.97
CA LEU A 76 20.85 -0.59 3.87
C LEU A 76 19.98 -0.98 5.06
N LYS A 77 20.31 -0.56 6.29
CA LYS A 77 19.43 -0.80 7.44
C LYS A 77 18.06 -0.15 7.30
N GLU A 78 18.01 1.06 6.75
CA GLU A 78 16.75 1.76 6.50
C GLU A 78 15.90 1.03 5.44
N ILE A 79 16.50 0.65 4.31
CA ILE A 79 15.81 -0.09 3.24
C ILE A 79 15.28 -1.44 3.74
N LEU A 80 16.05 -2.12 4.61
CA LEU A 80 15.70 -3.43 5.15
C LEU A 80 14.79 -3.35 6.39
N SER A 81 14.59 -2.15 6.94
CA SER A 81 13.63 -1.97 8.02
C SER A 81 12.24 -2.22 7.47
N GLU A 82 11.57 -3.23 8.02
CA GLU A 82 10.15 -3.39 7.76
C GLU A 82 9.45 -2.19 8.40
N LYS A 83 8.70 -1.45 7.58
CA LYS A 83 7.68 -0.57 8.15
C LYS A 83 6.62 -1.49 8.71
N GLU A 84 6.60 -1.65 10.02
CA GLU A 84 5.44 -2.18 10.72
C GLU A 84 4.30 -1.19 10.48
N PHE A 85 3.31 -1.62 9.73
CA PHE A 85 2.02 -0.94 9.66
C PHE A 85 1.11 -1.68 10.62
N ASP A 86 0.46 -0.93 11.52
CA ASP A 86 -0.58 -1.50 12.36
C ASP A 86 -1.65 -2.11 11.47
N THR A 87 -2.07 -3.34 11.80
CA THR A 87 -3.17 -4.00 11.10
C THR A 87 -4.44 -3.22 11.38
N LYS A 88 -5.07 -2.73 10.30
CA LYS A 88 -6.34 -2.03 10.39
C LYS A 88 -7.51 -2.99 10.21
N ILE A 89 -8.60 -2.76 10.94
CA ILE A 89 -9.84 -3.51 10.80
C ILE A 89 -10.77 -2.74 9.87
N MET A 90 -11.27 -3.42 8.83
CA MET A 90 -12.25 -2.88 7.89
C MET A 90 -13.62 -3.53 8.15
N GLY A 91 -14.59 -2.72 8.55
CA GLY A 91 -16.00 -3.11 8.61
C GLY A 91 -16.64 -2.95 7.24
N VAL A 92 -17.41 -3.94 6.77
CA VAL A 92 -18.00 -3.95 5.42
C VAL A 92 -19.52 -3.82 5.49
N ILE A 93 -20.07 -2.84 4.79
CA ILE A 93 -21.50 -2.58 4.62
C ILE A 93 -21.89 -2.91 3.18
N ASN A 94 -22.69 -3.96 3.02
CA ASN A 94 -23.21 -4.38 1.72
C ASN A 94 -24.64 -3.86 1.52
N ALA A 95 -24.78 -2.77 0.78
CA ALA A 95 -26.06 -2.15 0.44
C ALA A 95 -26.81 -2.90 -0.69
N ASN A 96 -26.25 -4.00 -1.19
CA ASN A 96 -26.82 -4.83 -2.27
C ASN A 96 -27.82 -5.90 -1.79
N SER A 97 -27.98 -6.09 -0.48
CA SER A 97 -28.90 -7.10 0.07
C SER A 97 -30.34 -6.59 0.04
N ASP A 98 -31.29 -7.47 -0.33
CA ASP A 98 -32.73 -7.17 -0.49
C ASP A 98 -33.37 -6.43 0.71
N SER A 99 -32.71 -6.44 1.88
CA SER A 99 -33.09 -5.70 3.08
C SER A 99 -32.94 -4.18 2.98
N PHE A 100 -31.97 -3.67 2.21
CA PHE A 100 -31.77 -2.22 2.04
C PHE A 100 -32.54 -1.66 0.83
N TYR A 101 -32.96 -2.54 -0.08
CA TYR A 101 -33.65 -2.18 -1.32
C TYR A 101 -35.17 -2.07 -1.13
N SER A 102 -35.62 -1.02 -0.44
CA SER A 102 -37.03 -0.60 -0.49
C SER A 102 -37.20 0.89 -0.15
N GLY A 103 -36.51 1.76 -0.90
CA GLY A 103 -36.89 3.16 -1.10
C GLY A 103 -37.18 4.00 0.16
N SER A 104 -36.50 3.74 1.30
CA SER A 104 -36.79 4.43 2.54
C SER A 104 -35.51 4.92 3.23
N ARG A 105 -35.56 6.17 3.71
CA ARG A 105 -34.65 6.73 4.72
C ARG A 105 -34.46 5.83 5.95
N PHE A 106 -35.34 4.85 6.17
CA PHE A 106 -35.25 3.88 7.25
C PHE A 106 -34.12 2.87 7.03
N ALA A 107 -33.91 2.39 5.81
CA ALA A 107 -32.81 1.47 5.48
C ALA A 107 -31.42 2.12 5.71
N GLY A 108 -31.27 3.40 5.33
CA GLY A 108 -30.04 4.16 5.59
C GLY A 108 -29.75 4.34 7.09
N LYS A 109 -30.79 4.49 7.94
CA LYS A 109 -30.62 4.59 9.40
C LYS A 109 -30.14 3.30 10.03
N GLU A 110 -30.61 2.14 9.56
CA GLU A 110 -30.14 0.84 10.04
C GLU A 110 -28.67 0.61 9.67
N ALA A 111 -28.28 0.94 8.43
CA ALA A 111 -26.88 0.90 8.01
C ALA A 111 -26.00 1.81 8.88
N VAL A 112 -26.46 3.01 9.20
CA VAL A 112 -25.72 3.96 10.04
C VAL A 112 -25.56 3.48 11.47
N ALA A 113 -26.61 2.91 12.08
CA ALA A 113 -26.49 2.32 13.41
C ALA A 113 -25.46 1.16 13.41
N GLN A 114 -25.43 0.36 12.34
CA GLN A 114 -24.43 -0.69 12.17
C GLN A 114 -23.01 -0.12 12.01
N ILE A 115 -22.85 0.94 11.21
CA ILE A 115 -21.57 1.64 11.03
C ILE A 115 -21.07 2.22 12.37
N GLU A 116 -21.95 2.88 13.12
CA GLU A 116 -21.58 3.42 14.44
C GLU A 116 -21.15 2.30 15.40
N GLN A 117 -21.85 1.16 15.38
CA GLN A 117 -21.44 -0.01 16.16
C GLN A 117 -20.08 -0.56 15.71
N MET A 118 -19.82 -0.67 14.40
CA MET A 118 -18.52 -1.10 13.88
C MET A 118 -17.39 -0.18 14.34
N ILE A 119 -17.62 1.14 14.34
CA ILE A 119 -16.66 2.13 14.83
C ILE A 119 -16.40 1.92 16.33
N VAL A 120 -17.45 1.71 17.12
CA VAL A 120 -17.33 1.41 18.57
C VAL A 120 -16.58 0.11 18.82
N ASP A 121 -16.79 -0.90 17.99
CA ASP A 121 -16.13 -2.21 18.07
C ASP A 121 -14.66 -2.16 17.60
N GLY A 122 -14.20 -1.03 17.07
CA GLY A 122 -12.81 -0.78 16.70
C GLY A 122 -12.49 -0.88 15.20
N ALA A 123 -13.47 -0.71 14.32
CA ALA A 123 -13.20 -0.59 12.89
C ALA A 123 -12.46 0.73 12.58
N ASP A 124 -11.27 0.61 12.00
CA ASP A 124 -10.49 1.75 11.50
C ASP A 124 -11.02 2.28 10.15
N ILE A 125 -11.59 1.38 9.37
CA ILE A 125 -12.10 1.63 8.02
C ILE A 125 -13.52 1.11 7.91
N ILE A 126 -14.40 1.87 7.29
CA ILE A 126 -15.76 1.46 6.92
C ILE A 126 -15.83 1.42 5.39
N ASP A 127 -16.05 0.23 4.83
CA ASP A 127 -16.19 0.01 3.40
C ASP A 127 -17.64 -0.18 3.01
N ILE A 128 -18.11 0.59 2.03
CA ILE A 128 -19.51 0.59 1.59
C ILE A 128 -19.57 0.17 0.13
N GLY A 129 -20.30 -0.92 -0.15
CA GLY A 129 -20.48 -1.46 -1.50
C GLY A 129 -21.96 -1.56 -1.88
N GLY A 130 -22.31 -1.01 -3.05
CA GLY A 130 -23.67 -1.06 -3.62
C GLY A 130 -23.92 -2.24 -4.54
N VAL A 131 -22.86 -2.90 -5.01
CA VAL A 131 -22.90 -3.98 -6.01
C VAL A 131 -22.15 -5.19 -5.48
N SER A 132 -22.57 -6.38 -5.87
CA SER A 132 -21.86 -7.61 -5.51
C SER A 132 -20.62 -7.77 -6.40
N SER A 133 -19.44 -7.84 -5.80
CA SER A 133 -18.17 -8.17 -6.46
C SER A 133 -17.96 -9.68 -6.70
N ARG A 134 -18.98 -10.51 -6.41
CA ARG A 134 -18.92 -11.97 -6.63
C ARG A 134 -18.75 -12.32 -8.12
N PRO A 135 -17.93 -13.34 -8.46
CA PRO A 135 -17.78 -13.79 -9.84
C PRO A 135 -19.13 -14.14 -10.49
N GLY A 136 -19.44 -13.49 -11.62
CA GLY A 136 -20.68 -13.71 -12.38
C GLY A 136 -21.87 -12.86 -11.95
N SER A 137 -21.68 -11.82 -11.13
CA SER A 137 -22.72 -10.80 -10.93
C SER A 137 -23.01 -10.04 -12.21
N GLU A 138 -24.29 -9.69 -12.42
CA GLU A 138 -24.68 -8.82 -13.53
C GLU A 138 -24.15 -7.40 -13.30
N THR A 139 -23.73 -6.74 -14.38
CA THR A 139 -23.31 -5.34 -14.32
C THR A 139 -24.51 -4.46 -14.02
N VAL A 140 -24.46 -3.79 -12.88
CA VAL A 140 -25.50 -2.85 -12.44
C VAL A 140 -25.19 -1.47 -13.02
N PRO A 141 -26.15 -0.76 -13.63
CA PRO A 141 -25.95 0.62 -14.06
C PRO A 141 -25.57 1.52 -12.87
N TRP A 142 -24.69 2.50 -13.09
CA TRP A 142 -24.20 3.38 -12.02
C TRP A 142 -25.33 4.11 -11.28
N GLN A 143 -26.45 4.41 -11.94
CA GLN A 143 -27.60 5.06 -11.30
C GLN A 143 -28.24 4.18 -10.23
N GLU A 144 -28.29 2.87 -10.47
CA GLU A 144 -28.85 1.91 -9.52
C GLU A 144 -27.87 1.63 -8.39
N GLU A 145 -26.58 1.51 -8.68
CA GLU A 145 -25.53 1.47 -7.65
C GLU A 145 -25.59 2.70 -6.75
N LEU A 146 -25.62 3.90 -7.34
CA LEU A 146 -25.73 5.16 -6.60
C LEU A 146 -26.99 5.16 -5.75
N ALA A 147 -28.15 4.78 -6.29
CA ALA A 147 -29.40 4.73 -5.53
C ALA A 147 -29.32 3.83 -4.29
N ARG A 148 -28.52 2.74 -4.34
CA ARG A 148 -28.31 1.84 -3.19
C ARG A 148 -27.43 2.44 -2.10
N VAL A 149 -26.38 3.18 -2.48
CA VAL A 149 -25.42 3.72 -1.51
C VAL A 149 -25.69 5.16 -1.08
N LYS A 150 -26.44 5.94 -1.87
CA LYS A 150 -26.63 7.38 -1.70
C LYS A 150 -27.16 7.74 -0.31
N ASP A 151 -28.23 7.09 0.13
CA ASP A 151 -28.83 7.38 1.43
C ASP A 151 -27.86 7.10 2.59
N ILE A 152 -27.02 6.06 2.47
CA ILE A 152 -26.01 5.73 3.47
C ILE A 152 -24.91 6.80 3.47
N ILE A 153 -24.40 7.16 2.29
CA ILE A 153 -23.37 8.20 2.12
C ILE A 153 -23.86 9.55 2.68
N ASP A 154 -25.09 9.94 2.38
CA ASP A 154 -25.69 11.20 2.83
C ASP A 154 -25.80 11.27 4.35
N ILE A 155 -26.27 10.19 5.00
CA ILE A 155 -26.39 10.16 6.46
C ILE A 155 -24.99 10.12 7.10
N CYS A 156 -24.03 9.38 6.54
CA CYS A 156 -22.65 9.39 7.01
C CYS A 156 -22.05 10.80 6.95
N LYS A 157 -22.35 11.56 5.90
CA LYS A 157 -21.95 12.95 5.74
C LYS A 157 -22.63 13.86 6.75
N GLU A 158 -23.96 13.74 6.92
CA GLU A 158 -24.76 14.51 7.88
C GLU A 158 -24.28 14.32 9.31
N HIS A 159 -23.98 13.08 9.70
CA HIS A 159 -23.50 12.71 11.03
C HIS A 159 -21.98 12.88 11.21
N ARG A 160 -21.26 13.29 10.15
CA ARG A 160 -19.80 13.48 10.14
C ARG A 160 -19.03 12.24 10.59
N LEU A 161 -19.48 11.04 10.21
CA LEU A 161 -18.86 9.79 10.65
C LEU A 161 -17.43 9.61 10.12
N TYR A 162 -17.10 10.26 9.01
CA TYR A 162 -15.75 10.33 8.44
C TYR A 162 -14.70 10.97 9.39
N GLU A 163 -15.12 11.64 10.46
CA GLU A 163 -14.20 12.14 11.50
C GLU A 163 -13.80 11.06 12.50
N LYS A 164 -14.52 9.93 12.53
CA LYS A 164 -14.33 8.84 13.50
C LYS A 164 -13.63 7.63 12.90
N ALA A 165 -13.75 7.40 11.60
CA ALA A 165 -13.11 6.32 10.87
C ALA A 165 -12.82 6.74 9.42
N VAL A 166 -11.95 6.00 8.73
CA VAL A 166 -11.72 6.19 7.29
C VAL A 166 -12.87 5.56 6.53
N PHE A 167 -13.44 6.29 5.57
CA PHE A 167 -14.52 5.76 4.73
C PHE A 167 -13.99 5.36 3.35
N SER A 168 -14.31 4.12 3.00
CA SER A 168 -14.01 3.44 1.75
C SER A 168 -15.28 3.21 0.95
N LEU A 169 -15.20 3.40 -0.36
CA LEU A 169 -16.25 3.00 -1.30
C LEU A 169 -15.75 1.83 -2.15
N ASP A 170 -16.46 0.71 -2.13
CA ASP A 170 -16.28 -0.42 -3.05
C ASP A 170 -17.10 -0.16 -4.31
N SER A 171 -16.45 0.47 -5.29
CA SER A 171 -17.02 0.80 -6.59
C SER A 171 -15.93 1.03 -7.64
N TYR A 172 -16.29 0.77 -8.89
CA TYR A 172 -15.51 1.14 -10.07
C TYR A 172 -16.20 2.23 -10.91
N SER A 173 -17.42 2.65 -10.54
CA SER A 173 -18.22 3.62 -11.30
C SER A 173 -17.76 5.06 -11.00
N PRO A 174 -17.21 5.81 -11.98
CA PRO A 174 -16.69 7.15 -11.73
C PRO A 174 -17.71 8.10 -11.11
N GLU A 175 -18.97 8.04 -11.54
CA GLU A 175 -20.05 8.88 -11.03
C GLU A 175 -20.36 8.60 -9.54
N VAL A 176 -20.25 7.34 -9.12
CA VAL A 176 -20.49 6.93 -7.72
C VAL A 176 -19.30 7.31 -6.85
N ILE A 177 -18.08 7.12 -7.38
CA ILE A 177 -16.83 7.52 -6.74
C ILE A 177 -16.81 9.04 -6.48
N GLU A 178 -17.11 9.85 -7.50
CA GLU A 178 -17.15 11.31 -7.39
C GLU A 178 -18.12 11.75 -6.29
N TYR A 179 -19.33 11.17 -6.26
CA TYR A 179 -20.33 11.45 -5.23
C TYR A 179 -19.85 11.12 -3.80
N ALA A 180 -19.16 9.99 -3.62
CA ALA A 180 -18.63 9.58 -2.33
C ALA A 180 -17.48 10.48 -1.86
N LEU A 181 -16.57 10.85 -2.77
CA LEU A 181 -15.45 11.76 -2.47
C LEU A 181 -15.96 13.14 -2.02
N GLU A 182 -16.97 13.70 -2.71
CA GLU A 182 -17.64 14.94 -2.31
C GLU A 182 -18.35 14.85 -0.95
N SER A 183 -18.55 13.64 -0.45
CA SER A 183 -19.22 13.34 0.82
C SER A 183 -18.27 13.00 1.97
N GLY A 184 -16.95 13.04 1.73
CA GLY A 184 -15.92 12.86 2.75
C GLY A 184 -15.26 11.48 2.75
N PHE A 185 -15.57 10.62 1.77
CA PHE A 185 -14.83 9.37 1.58
C PHE A 185 -13.43 9.70 1.05
N THR A 186 -12.43 8.94 1.50
CA THR A 186 -11.02 9.20 1.15
C THR A 186 -10.30 7.97 0.63
N PHE A 187 -10.99 6.83 0.57
CA PHE A 187 -10.44 5.57 0.10
C PHE A 187 -11.41 4.97 -0.92
N ILE A 188 -10.88 4.47 -2.03
CA ILE A 188 -11.66 3.81 -3.07
C ILE A 188 -11.12 2.39 -3.21
N ASN A 189 -11.99 1.41 -3.06
CA ASN A 189 -11.71 0.00 -3.19
C ASN A 189 -12.16 -0.47 -4.58
N ASP A 190 -11.36 -0.20 -5.60
CA ASP A 190 -11.64 -0.62 -6.98
C ASP A 190 -10.99 -1.97 -7.28
N ILE A 191 -11.83 -3.01 -7.37
CA ILE A 191 -11.41 -4.39 -7.67
C ILE A 191 -10.83 -4.58 -9.08
N THR A 192 -11.06 -3.65 -10.02
CA THR A 192 -10.54 -3.72 -11.38
C THR A 192 -9.07 -3.29 -11.47
N GLY A 193 -8.58 -2.61 -10.42
CA GLY A 193 -7.24 -2.02 -10.38
C GLY A 193 -7.09 -0.81 -11.28
N ALA A 194 -8.12 0.05 -11.37
CA ALA A 194 -8.12 1.28 -12.17
C ALA A 194 -7.79 1.05 -13.66
N ARG A 195 -8.30 -0.05 -14.24
CA ARG A 195 -8.06 -0.38 -15.65
C ARG A 195 -8.92 0.40 -16.62
N ASP A 196 -10.09 0.85 -16.15
CA ASP A 196 -11.12 1.51 -16.97
C ASP A 196 -11.29 3.01 -16.63
N SER A 197 -10.33 3.59 -15.90
CA SER A 197 -10.29 5.00 -15.47
C SER A 197 -9.45 5.90 -16.38
#